data_AF-A0A6G2PSD2-F1
#
_entry.id   AF-A0A6G2PSD2-F1
#
_cell.length_a   1.000
_cell.length_b   1.000
_cell.length_c   1.000
_cell.angle_alpha   90.00
_cell.angle_beta   90.00
_cell.angle_gamma   90.00
#
_symmetry.space_group_name_H-M   'P 1'
#
loop_
_entity.id
_entity.type
_entity.pdbx_description
1 polymer ?
#
loop_
_entity_poly.entity_id
_entity_poly.type
_entity_poly.pdbx_seq_one_letter_code
_entity_poly.pdbx_strand_id
1 'polypeptide(L)'
;MRDEAYGRGGAARPDSDVDVVLLTADPAPYLTGTAESGTDEPDAAESGGTWTGWAGELGLGRLVRTRAWGPVTERRYILVPGLEVEFGIGGPGWARTDPVDPGTRRVVAEGARTLYDPRRVLAELVRHCRP
;
A
#
# COMPACT_ATOMS: atom_id res chain seq x y z
N MET A 1 0.83 0.56 -18.83
CA MET A 1 0.04 -0.60 -18.39
C MET A 1 1.04 -1.52 -17.72
N ARG A 2 1.04 -1.60 -16.38
CA ARG A 2 1.99 -2.43 -15.62
C ARG A 2 1.17 -3.51 -14.90
N ASP A 3 1.75 -4.70 -14.82
CA ASP A 3 1.07 -5.96 -14.53
C ASP A 3 0.97 -6.14 -12.99
N GLU A 4 -0.12 -5.67 -12.39
CA GLU A 4 -0.45 -5.84 -10.95
C GLU A 4 -0.71 -7.32 -10.65
N ALA A 5 0.14 -7.99 -9.86
CA ALA A 5 0.01 -9.45 -9.72
C ALA A 5 -0.19 -9.99 -8.29
N TYR A 6 0.08 -9.21 -7.24
CA TYR A 6 -0.19 -9.67 -5.88
C TYR A 6 -1.70 -9.59 -5.56
N GLY A 7 -2.36 -10.76 -5.55
CA GLY A 7 -3.78 -10.91 -5.21
C GLY A 7 -4.64 -11.51 -6.33
N ARG A 8 -4.26 -11.33 -7.60
CA ARG A 8 -4.98 -11.88 -8.75
C ARG A 8 -4.70 -13.37 -8.95
N GLY A 9 -5.46 -14.27 -8.31
CA GLY A 9 -5.66 -15.64 -8.77
C GLY A 9 -4.42 -16.54 -9.01
N GLY A 10 -3.26 -16.23 -8.41
CA GLY A 10 -2.03 -17.01 -8.60
C GLY A 10 -1.14 -16.56 -9.76
N ALA A 11 -1.38 -15.38 -10.34
CA ALA A 11 -0.56 -14.81 -11.40
C ALA A 11 0.71 -14.06 -10.92
N ALA A 12 0.94 -14.02 -9.60
CA ALA A 12 2.11 -13.37 -9.01
C ALA A 12 3.41 -13.94 -9.58
N ARG A 13 4.28 -13.06 -10.05
CA ARG A 13 5.61 -13.37 -10.56
C ARG A 13 6.68 -12.78 -9.62
N PRO A 14 7.93 -13.25 -9.69
CA PRO A 14 9.01 -12.71 -8.87
C PRO A 14 9.26 -11.20 -9.03
N ASP A 15 8.87 -10.62 -10.17
CA ASP A 15 8.99 -9.19 -10.51
C ASP A 15 7.70 -8.39 -10.26
N SER A 16 6.68 -9.01 -9.69
CA SER A 16 5.42 -8.34 -9.38
C SER A 16 5.56 -7.39 -8.20
N ASP A 17 4.88 -6.26 -8.29
CA ASP A 17 4.75 -5.28 -7.21
C ASP A 17 3.74 -5.72 -6.15
N VAL A 18 3.94 -5.21 -4.93
CA VAL A 18 3.04 -5.48 -3.80
C VAL A 18 2.16 -4.26 -3.55
N ASP A 19 0.85 -4.40 -3.74
CA ASP A 19 -0.13 -3.39 -3.39
C ASP A 19 -0.77 -3.66 -2.02
N VAL A 20 -0.74 -2.66 -1.14
CA VAL A 20 -1.34 -2.71 0.20
C VAL A 20 -2.30 -1.54 0.35
N VAL A 21 -3.56 -1.83 0.71
CA VAL A 21 -4.50 -0.79 1.14
C VAL A 21 -4.52 -0.75 2.67
N LEU A 22 -4.15 0.40 3.24
CA LEU A 22 -4.20 0.67 4.67
C LEU A 22 -5.34 1.63 5.00
N LEU A 23 -6.39 1.11 5.64
CA LEU A 23 -7.51 1.91 6.12
C LEU A 23 -7.35 2.21 7.61
N THR A 24 -7.22 3.49 7.97
CA THR A 24 -6.98 3.96 9.34
C THR A 24 -7.86 5.16 9.67
N ALA A 25 -8.27 5.27 10.93
CA ALA A 25 -8.99 6.45 11.41
C ALA A 25 -8.10 7.71 11.45
N ASP A 26 -6.78 7.51 11.54
CA ASP A 26 -5.79 8.58 11.49
C ASP A 26 -4.71 8.23 10.44
N PRO A 27 -4.79 8.78 9.22
CA PRO A 27 -3.80 8.54 8.17
C PRO A 27 -2.54 9.40 8.33
N ALA A 28 -2.58 10.47 9.12
CA ALA A 28 -1.50 11.46 9.16
C ALA A 28 -0.11 10.86 9.47
N PRO A 29 0.05 9.95 10.45
CA PRO A 29 1.35 9.34 10.77
C PRO A 29 1.98 8.57 9.61
N TYR A 30 1.16 8.07 8.67
CA TYR A 30 1.62 7.28 7.54
C TYR A 30 1.96 8.13 6.32
N LEU A 31 1.50 9.38 6.29
CA LEU A 31 1.66 10.30 5.17
C LEU A 31 2.80 11.31 5.36
N THR A 32 3.20 11.58 6.60
CA THR A 32 4.18 12.64 6.95
C THR A 32 5.63 12.21 6.90
N GLY A 33 5.93 10.92 6.75
CA GLY A 33 7.32 10.43 6.66
C GLY A 33 7.94 10.75 5.30
N THR A 34 8.89 11.68 5.25
CA THR A 34 9.90 11.66 4.19
C THR A 34 10.79 10.47 4.47
N ALA A 35 10.95 9.56 3.51
CA ALA A 35 12.26 8.91 3.41
C ALA A 35 13.18 10.10 3.14
N GLU A 36 13.84 10.62 4.18
CA GLU A 36 14.93 11.56 3.99
C GLU A 36 15.80 10.92 2.91
N SER A 37 16.06 11.67 1.86
CA SER A 37 16.81 11.21 0.71
C SER A 37 18.14 10.64 1.20
N GLY A 38 18.16 9.34 1.51
CA GLY A 38 19.35 8.54 1.50
C GLY A 38 19.80 8.64 0.06
N THR A 39 20.83 9.46 -0.13
CA THR A 39 21.66 9.49 -1.32
C THR A 39 21.83 8.08 -1.86
N ASP A 40 21.93 7.94 -3.19
CA ASP A 40 22.19 6.69 -3.91
C ASP A 40 23.58 6.07 -3.56
N GLU A 41 24.01 6.16 -2.31
CA GLU A 41 25.22 5.60 -1.75
C GLU A 41 24.91 4.21 -1.18
N PRO A 42 25.52 3.15 -1.74
CA PRO A 42 25.30 1.77 -1.32
C PRO A 42 25.78 1.46 0.12
N ASP A 43 26.44 2.41 0.80
CA ASP A 43 27.10 2.22 2.10
C ASP A 43 26.33 2.80 3.31
N ALA A 44 25.08 3.24 3.14
CA ALA A 44 24.24 3.70 4.26
C ALA A 44 23.91 2.58 5.29
N ALA A 45 24.26 1.33 5.00
CA ALA A 45 24.18 0.24 5.97
C ALA A 45 25.27 0.29 7.06
N GLU A 46 26.39 0.99 6.84
CA GLU A 46 27.47 1.13 7.84
C GLU A 46 27.40 2.43 8.67
N SER A 47 26.62 3.41 8.22
CA SER A 47 26.27 4.56 9.04
C SER A 47 24.98 4.23 9.77
N GLY A 48 25.01 4.17 11.11
CA GLY A 48 23.86 3.91 11.99
C GLY A 48 22.74 4.95 11.89
N GLY A 49 22.13 5.08 10.71
CA GLY A 49 20.94 5.87 10.46
C GLY A 49 19.73 5.18 11.05
N THR A 50 19.12 5.82 12.04
CA THR A 50 17.86 5.35 12.60
C THR A 50 16.77 5.56 11.57
N TRP A 51 16.33 4.48 10.95
CA TRP A 51 15.09 4.45 10.19
C TRP A 51 13.94 4.88 11.13
N THR A 52 13.40 6.08 10.94
CA THR A 52 12.35 6.60 11.82
C THR A 52 10.96 6.44 11.19
N GLY A 53 9.99 6.11 12.03
CA GLY A 53 8.60 5.92 11.63
C GLY A 53 8.32 4.59 10.93
N TRP A 54 7.04 4.36 10.63
CA TRP A 54 6.51 3.07 10.20
C TRP A 54 7.21 2.48 8.97
N ALA A 55 7.58 3.32 7.99
CA ALA A 55 8.22 2.85 6.76
C ALA A 55 9.64 2.34 7.05
N GLY A 56 10.33 2.99 7.98
CA GLY A 56 11.63 2.58 8.47
C GLY A 56 11.58 1.28 9.25
N GLU A 57 10.62 1.14 10.16
CA GLU A 57 10.39 -0.09 10.94
C GLU A 57 10.07 -1.30 10.03
N LEU A 58 9.42 -1.06 8.89
CA LEU A 58 9.15 -2.08 7.87
C LEU A 58 10.30 -2.29 6.87
N GLY A 59 11.37 -1.50 6.94
CA GLY A 59 12.48 -1.57 5.98
C GLY A 59 12.09 -1.19 4.55
N LEU A 60 11.09 -0.33 4.36
CA LEU A 60 10.58 0.12 3.06
C LEU A 60 11.53 1.14 2.42
N GLY A 61 12.67 0.67 1.91
CA GLY A 61 13.78 1.42 1.30
C GLY A 61 13.53 2.88 0.89
N ARG A 62 13.49 3.17 -0.41
CA ARG A 62 13.36 4.54 -0.93
C ARG A 62 11.92 4.85 -1.33
N LEU A 63 11.35 5.94 -0.81
CA LEU A 63 10.08 6.49 -1.33
C LEU A 63 10.30 7.09 -2.73
N VAL A 64 9.58 6.59 -3.73
CA VAL A 64 9.68 7.05 -5.12
C VAL A 64 8.42 7.73 -5.65
N ARG A 65 7.28 7.60 -4.95
CA ARG A 65 6.06 8.34 -5.30
C ARG A 65 5.17 8.60 -4.08
N THR A 66 4.57 9.79 -4.07
CA THR A 66 3.38 10.12 -3.28
C THR A 66 2.33 10.70 -4.22
N ARG A 67 1.11 10.17 -4.23
CA ARG A 67 0.03 10.66 -5.11
C ARG A 67 -1.35 10.46 -4.51
N ALA A 68 -2.26 11.41 -4.69
CA ALA A 68 -3.65 11.25 -4.29
C ALA A 68 -4.48 10.54 -5.37
N TRP A 69 -5.29 9.57 -4.94
CA TRP A 69 -6.27 8.82 -5.71
C TRP A 69 -7.63 8.87 -4.99
N GLY A 70 -8.36 9.97 -5.20
CA GLY A 70 -9.61 10.22 -4.47
C GLY A 70 -9.36 10.25 -2.95
N PRO A 71 -10.01 9.39 -2.14
CA PRO A 71 -9.90 9.42 -0.68
C PRO A 71 -8.65 8.66 -0.14
N VAL A 72 -7.80 8.14 -1.02
CA VAL A 72 -6.58 7.40 -0.67
C VAL A 72 -5.37 8.14 -1.21
N THR A 73 -4.26 8.14 -0.47
CA THR A 73 -2.96 8.61 -0.93
C THR A 73 -2.02 7.42 -1.12
N GLU A 74 -1.54 7.23 -2.34
CA GLU A 74 -0.44 6.32 -2.70
C GLU A 74 0.86 6.79 -2.05
N ARG A 75 1.58 5.83 -1.49
CA ARG A 75 2.99 5.91 -1.15
C ARG A 75 3.73 4.71 -1.70
N ARG A 76 4.62 4.93 -2.67
CA ARG A 76 5.35 3.87 -3.38
C ARG A 76 6.81 3.85 -2.97
N TYR A 77 7.30 2.68 -2.60
CA TYR A 77 8.67 2.44 -2.19
C TYR A 77 9.36 1.44 -3.12
N ILE A 78 10.68 1.55 -3.23
CA ILE A 78 11.55 0.55 -3.85
C ILE A 78 12.51 0.02 -2.79
N LEU A 79 12.48 -1.28 -2.54
CA LEU A 79 13.44 -1.99 -1.69
C LEU A 79 14.58 -2.53 -2.56
N VAL A 80 15.78 -2.69 -1.98
CA VAL A 80 16.91 -3.35 -2.66
C VAL A 80 16.70 -4.87 -2.63
N PRO A 81 16.86 -5.61 -3.76
CA PRO A 81 17.42 -5.15 -5.05
C PRO A 81 16.42 -4.61 -6.08
N GLY A 82 15.13 -4.47 -5.79
CA GLY A 82 14.20 -3.80 -6.71
C GLY A 82 12.70 -4.02 -6.48
N LEU A 83 12.29 -4.58 -5.33
CA LEU A 83 10.87 -4.81 -5.06
C LEU A 83 10.12 -3.48 -4.93
N GLU A 84 9.10 -3.28 -5.76
CA GLU A 84 8.16 -2.17 -5.63
C GLU A 84 7.05 -2.53 -4.63
N VAL A 85 6.81 -1.65 -3.65
CA VAL A 85 5.69 -1.77 -2.71
C VAL A 85 4.89 -0.47 -2.72
N GLU A 86 3.61 -0.57 -3.06
CA GLU A 86 2.65 0.53 -3.04
C GLU A 86 1.72 0.42 -1.82
N PHE A 87 1.62 1.51 -1.07
CA PHE A 87 0.63 1.68 0.00
C PHE A 87 -0.42 2.70 -0.41
N GLY A 88 -1.67 2.27 -0.59
CA GLY A 88 -2.84 3.13 -0.62
C GLY A 88 -3.34 3.40 0.80
N ILE A 89 -3.02 4.58 1.34
CA ILE A 89 -3.39 4.98 2.71
C ILE A 89 -4.63 5.89 2.69
N GLY A 90 -5.67 5.52 3.42
CA GLY A 90 -6.89 6.32 3.51
C GLY A 90 -7.76 6.00 4.73
N GLY A 91 -8.90 6.68 4.82
CA GLY A 91 -9.89 6.44 5.87
C GLY A 91 -10.82 5.26 5.56
N PRO A 92 -11.54 4.70 6.56
CA PRO A 92 -12.51 3.63 6.35
C PRO A 92 -13.62 3.97 5.33
N GLY A 93 -13.87 5.26 5.08
CA GLY A 93 -14.82 5.72 4.07
C GLY A 93 -14.51 5.26 2.64
N TRP A 94 -13.27 4.88 2.32
CA TRP A 94 -12.93 4.25 1.03
C TRP A 94 -13.67 2.92 0.82
N ALA A 95 -13.97 2.21 1.91
CA ALA A 95 -14.68 0.93 1.91
C ALA A 95 -16.22 1.06 2.00
N ARG A 96 -16.78 2.26 1.77
CA ARG A 96 -18.23 2.47 1.79
C ARG A 96 -18.91 1.55 0.77
N THR A 97 -20.01 0.91 1.18
CA THR A 97 -20.74 -0.11 0.40
C THR A 97 -21.97 0.44 -0.33
N ASP A 98 -22.46 1.62 0.05
CA ASP A 98 -23.64 2.26 -0.52
C ASP A 98 -23.35 3.67 -1.08
N PRO A 99 -23.12 3.82 -2.39
CA PRO A 99 -22.65 2.77 -3.29
C PRO A 99 -21.16 2.50 -3.11
N VAL A 100 -20.71 1.29 -3.47
CA VAL A 100 -19.29 1.00 -3.68
C VAL A 100 -18.77 1.83 -4.85
N ASP A 101 -17.68 2.57 -4.63
CA ASP A 101 -16.96 3.28 -5.69
C ASP A 101 -16.50 2.31 -6.80
N PRO A 102 -16.64 2.63 -8.10
CA PRO A 102 -16.24 1.73 -9.18
C PRO A 102 -14.77 1.32 -9.15
N GLY A 103 -13.86 2.21 -8.75
CA GLY A 103 -12.44 1.91 -8.59
C GLY A 103 -12.20 0.95 -7.42
N THR A 104 -12.83 1.21 -6.27
CA THR A 104 -12.82 0.28 -5.13
C THR A 104 -13.33 -1.11 -5.53
N ARG A 105 -14.47 -1.18 -6.23
CA ARG A 105 -15.04 -2.46 -6.68
C ARG A 105 -14.07 -3.22 -7.57
N ARG A 106 -13.38 -2.53 -8.49
CA ARG A 106 -12.40 -3.15 -9.38
C ARG A 106 -11.25 -3.79 -8.58
N VAL A 107 -10.59 -3.03 -7.70
CA VAL A 107 -9.49 -3.53 -6.86
C VAL A 107 -9.93 -4.75 -6.05
N VAL A 108 -11.10 -4.66 -5.43
CA VAL A 108 -11.62 -5.74 -4.59
C VAL A 108 -12.02 -6.94 -5.44
N ALA A 109 -12.75 -6.79 -6.54
CA ALA A 109 -13.18 -7.91 -7.37
C ALA A 109 -12.00 -8.66 -7.99
N GLU A 110 -10.92 -7.96 -8.32
CA GLU A 110 -9.81 -8.51 -9.10
C GLU A 110 -8.85 -9.38 -8.28
N GLY A 111 -8.78 -9.25 -6.95
CA GLY A 111 -7.89 -10.14 -6.21
C GLY A 111 -7.54 -9.77 -4.78
N ALA A 112 -7.98 -8.62 -4.27
CA ALA A 112 -7.72 -8.20 -2.90
C ALA A 112 -7.96 -9.32 -1.87
N ARG A 113 -7.01 -9.45 -0.94
CA ARG A 113 -7.07 -10.37 0.20
C ARG A 113 -7.00 -9.57 1.49
N THR A 114 -7.92 -9.83 2.41
CA THR A 114 -7.94 -9.19 3.72
C THR A 114 -6.85 -9.80 4.60
N LEU A 115 -5.90 -8.97 5.05
CA LEU A 115 -4.85 -9.38 5.98
C LEU A 115 -5.26 -9.15 7.45
N TYR A 116 -5.92 -8.02 7.72
CA TYR A 116 -6.37 -7.63 9.06
C TYR A 116 -7.65 -6.80 8.97
N ASP A 117 -8.70 -7.21 9.67
CA ASP A 117 -10.02 -6.54 9.63
C ASP A 117 -10.82 -6.72 10.93
N PRO A 118 -10.40 -6.08 12.03
CA PRO A 118 -11.03 -6.25 13.34
C PRO A 118 -12.47 -5.71 13.38
N ARG A 119 -12.82 -4.79 12.49
CA ARG A 119 -14.15 -4.16 12.42
C ARG A 119 -15.03 -4.74 11.31
N ARG A 120 -14.56 -5.75 10.57
CA ARG A 120 -15.27 -6.40 9.46
C ARG A 120 -15.63 -5.47 8.30
N VAL A 121 -14.96 -4.32 8.19
CA VAL A 121 -15.22 -3.32 7.15
C VAL A 121 -14.78 -3.86 5.78
N LEU A 122 -13.62 -4.52 5.71
CA LEU A 122 -13.14 -5.13 4.47
C LEU A 122 -13.95 -6.38 4.12
N ALA A 123 -14.34 -7.18 5.10
CA ALA A 123 -15.20 -8.35 4.90
C ALA A 123 -16.56 -7.96 4.33
N GLU A 124 -17.17 -6.87 4.80
CA GLU A 124 -18.40 -6.33 4.25
C GLU A 124 -18.21 -5.84 2.81
N LEU A 125 -17.15 -5.08 2.55
CA LEU A 125 -16.82 -4.60 1.20
C LEU A 125 -16.61 -5.75 0.21
N VAL A 126 -15.88 -6.79 0.62
CA VAL A 126 -15.62 -7.99 -0.21
C VAL A 126 -16.94 -8.66 -0.58
N ARG A 127 -17.87 -8.83 0.36
CA ARG A 127 -19.20 -9.41 0.08
C ARG A 127 -20.00 -8.62 -0.95
N HIS A 128 -19.86 -7.28 -0.97
CA HIS A 128 -20.54 -6.43 -1.94
C HIS A 128 -19.89 -6.44 -3.33
N CYS A 129 -18.61 -6.78 -3.42
CA CYS A 129 -17.85 -6.77 -4.68
C CYS A 129 -17.73 -8.15 -5.32
N ARG A 130 -17.82 -9.22 -4.52
CA ARG A 130 -17.72 -10.62 -4.93
C ARG A 130 -18.92 -11.41 -4.36
N PRO A 131 -20.10 -11.30 -4.97
CA PRO A 131 -21.26 -12.10 -4.57
C PRO A 131 -21.05 -13.59 -4.87
#